data_AF-A0A6A7AKP0-F1
#
_entry.id   AF-A0A6A7AKP0-F1
#
_cell.length_a   1.000
_cell.length_b   1.000
_cell.length_c   1.000
_cell.angle_alpha   90.00
_cell.angle_beta   90.00
_cell.angle_gamma   90.00
#
_symmetry.space_group_name_H-M   'P 1'
#
loop_
_entity.id
_entity.type
_entity.pdbx_description
1 polymer ?
#
loop_
_entity_poly.entity_id
_entity_poly.type
_entity_poly.pdbx_seq_one_letter_code
_entity_poly.pdbx_strand_id
1 'polypeptide(L)'
;MPFAANYEEFLTSQAQNEYPPPPEMLSAFRKLFTETSTPMSAIAKEAATPIIAAIPNETEPSNPDCGYLWRILKDAVDQFPKDTDKFADFVVELQMLPDGDHVFKYLPQFRHHWTEFGFTINDWPSDEEDRDALRQAQTNQHSFLAKLSTHKQVESDQIGRAGFTLRSTCEFAEWEKLHFPDIEEWYDPEDEEDWPATRDRELELVSIKILNAKIPAAAQWIQITGQRLFEMEGELEGEYDWQEEALNVKWKGGKGWSKERFAFWRERFELYSTATALEKSTQRIAKDCAERMKKIEEGK
;
A
#
# COMPACT_ATOMS: atom_id res chain seq x y z
N MET A 1 -7.92 -7.09 -14.88
CA MET A 1 -7.80 -6.35 -16.16
C MET A 1 -6.33 -6.27 -16.50
N PRO A 2 -5.92 -6.50 -17.75
CA PRO A 2 -4.51 -6.35 -18.13
C PRO A 2 -4.03 -4.92 -17.89
N PHE A 3 -2.75 -4.77 -17.53
CA PHE A 3 -2.11 -3.46 -17.39
C PHE A 3 -2.07 -2.76 -18.76
N ALA A 4 -2.48 -1.49 -18.81
CA ALA A 4 -2.52 -0.69 -20.03
C ALA A 4 -1.10 -0.26 -20.45
N ALA A 5 -0.85 -0.22 -21.77
CA ALA A 5 0.46 0.18 -22.29
C ALA A 5 0.71 1.70 -22.19
N ASN A 6 -0.35 2.51 -22.09
CA ASN A 6 -0.27 3.96 -21.97
C ASN A 6 -1.56 4.56 -21.35
N TYR A 7 -1.54 5.87 -21.09
CA TYR A 7 -2.65 6.60 -20.47
C TYR A 7 -3.96 6.54 -21.27
N GLU A 8 -3.91 6.52 -22.60
CA GLU A 8 -5.11 6.50 -23.44
C GLU A 8 -5.82 5.15 -23.39
N GLU A 9 -5.06 4.07 -23.45
CA GLU A 9 -5.58 2.72 -23.27
C GLU A 9 -6.17 2.53 -21.87
N PHE A 10 -5.51 3.06 -20.84
CA PHE A 10 -6.02 3.07 -19.47
C PHE A 10 -7.36 3.81 -19.36
N LEU A 11 -7.45 5.03 -19.88
CA LEU A 11 -8.71 5.79 -19.81
C LEU A 11 -9.83 5.13 -20.63
N THR A 12 -9.47 4.51 -21.76
CA THR A 12 -10.40 3.77 -22.59
C THR A 12 -10.95 2.55 -21.85
N SER A 13 -10.10 1.79 -21.16
CA SER A 13 -10.56 0.64 -20.36
C SER A 13 -11.45 1.08 -19.20
N GLN A 14 -11.10 2.18 -18.53
CA GLN A 14 -11.94 2.77 -17.47
C GLN A 14 -13.33 3.17 -17.97
N ALA A 15 -13.41 3.74 -19.18
CA ALA A 15 -14.66 4.13 -19.83
C ALA A 15 -15.51 2.94 -20.32
N GLN A 16 -14.90 1.76 -20.49
CA GLN A 16 -15.55 0.53 -20.99
C GLN A 16 -15.99 -0.43 -19.88
N ASN A 17 -15.73 -0.09 -18.61
CA ASN A 17 -16.22 -0.85 -17.47
C ASN A 17 -17.76 -0.94 -17.46
N GLU A 18 -18.30 -2.01 -16.87
CA GLU A 18 -19.76 -2.20 -16.70
C GLU A 18 -20.42 -0.98 -16.04
N TYR A 19 -19.71 -0.39 -15.07
CA TYR A 19 -20.07 0.86 -14.41
C TYR A 19 -18.90 1.85 -14.56
N PRO A 20 -18.89 2.67 -15.63
CA PRO A 20 -17.78 3.57 -15.91
C PRO A 20 -17.85 4.83 -15.03
N PRO A 21 -16.70 5.46 -14.70
CA PRO A 21 -16.67 6.75 -14.02
C PRO A 21 -17.37 7.85 -14.85
N PRO A 22 -17.85 8.94 -14.22
CA PRO A 22 -18.43 10.07 -14.93
C PRO A 22 -17.46 10.67 -15.99
N PRO A 23 -17.97 11.17 -17.13
CA PRO A 23 -17.12 11.74 -18.18
C PRO A 23 -16.20 12.88 -17.72
N GLU A 24 -16.66 13.72 -16.80
CA GLU A 24 -15.89 14.81 -16.20
C GLU A 24 -14.69 14.27 -15.41
N MET A 25 -14.87 13.15 -14.71
CA MET A 25 -13.80 12.50 -13.97
C MET A 25 -12.76 11.89 -14.92
N LEU A 26 -13.21 11.22 -15.99
CA LEU A 26 -12.31 10.70 -17.02
C LEU A 26 -11.53 11.82 -17.74
N SER A 27 -12.20 12.95 -17.99
CA SER A 27 -11.57 14.17 -18.52
C SER A 27 -10.51 14.71 -17.56
N ALA A 28 -10.81 14.81 -16.26
CA ALA A 28 -9.85 15.26 -15.27
C ALA A 28 -8.62 14.35 -15.19
N PHE A 29 -8.79 13.02 -15.19
CA PHE A 29 -7.65 12.09 -15.20
C PHE A 29 -6.84 12.16 -16.50
N ARG A 30 -7.47 12.38 -17.65
CA ARG A 30 -6.75 12.68 -18.90
C ARG A 30 -5.85 13.90 -18.75
N LYS A 31 -6.36 14.98 -18.15
CA LYS A 31 -5.57 16.20 -17.88
C LYS A 31 -4.44 15.92 -16.90
N LEU A 32 -4.71 15.18 -15.83
CA LEU A 32 -3.70 14.75 -14.85
C LEU A 32 -2.53 14.01 -15.52
N PHE A 33 -2.83 13.16 -16.50
CA PHE A 33 -1.81 12.37 -17.18
C PHE A 33 -1.03 13.14 -18.24
N THR A 34 -1.70 14.02 -18.98
CA THR A 34 -1.17 14.56 -20.25
C THR A 34 -0.91 16.07 -20.25
N GLU A 35 -1.57 16.84 -19.39
CA GLU A 35 -1.46 18.30 -19.37
C GLU A 35 -0.49 18.78 -18.30
N THR A 36 0.47 19.61 -18.69
CA THR A 36 1.44 20.21 -17.76
C THR A 36 1.12 21.66 -17.40
N SER A 37 0.21 22.31 -18.13
CA SER A 37 -0.13 23.73 -17.95
C SER A 37 -1.34 23.97 -17.05
N THR A 38 -2.18 22.96 -16.86
CA THR A 38 -3.40 23.08 -16.07
C THR A 38 -3.07 22.96 -14.59
N PRO A 39 -3.45 23.92 -13.73
CA PRO A 39 -3.20 23.82 -12.30
C PRO A 39 -3.82 22.57 -11.69
N MET A 40 -3.09 21.89 -10.80
CA MET A 40 -3.56 20.66 -10.14
C MET A 40 -4.90 20.88 -9.40
N SER A 41 -5.09 22.05 -8.77
CA SER A 41 -6.34 22.45 -8.14
C SER A 41 -7.54 22.48 -9.09
N ALA A 42 -7.33 22.88 -10.36
CA ALA A 42 -8.38 22.88 -11.37
C ALA A 42 -8.73 21.45 -11.81
N ILE A 43 -7.72 20.58 -11.92
CA ILE A 43 -7.91 19.16 -12.24
C ILE A 43 -8.66 18.45 -11.10
N ALA A 44 -8.25 18.67 -9.84
CA ALA A 44 -8.92 18.16 -8.65
C ALA A 44 -10.39 18.61 -8.60
N LYS A 45 -10.66 19.89 -8.88
CA LYS A 45 -12.02 20.42 -8.92
C LYS A 45 -12.88 19.76 -10.01
N GLU A 46 -12.34 19.56 -11.20
CA GLU A 46 -13.04 18.88 -12.30
C GLU A 46 -13.37 17.43 -11.94
N ALA A 47 -12.41 16.70 -11.35
CA ALA A 47 -12.62 15.32 -10.88
C ALA A 47 -13.71 15.23 -9.79
N ALA A 48 -13.76 16.22 -8.89
CA ALA A 48 -14.72 16.28 -7.79
C ALA A 48 -16.11 16.81 -8.19
N THR A 49 -16.23 17.49 -9.32
CA THR A 49 -17.49 18.12 -9.79
C THR A 49 -18.70 17.18 -9.79
N PRO A 50 -18.65 15.97 -10.38
CA PRO A 50 -19.81 15.06 -10.38
C PRO A 50 -20.19 14.60 -8.96
N ILE A 51 -19.23 14.50 -8.05
CA ILE A 51 -19.45 14.09 -6.66
C ILE A 51 -20.14 15.22 -5.90
N ILE A 52 -19.62 16.45 -5.98
CA ILE A 52 -20.17 17.63 -5.32
C ILE A 52 -21.60 17.91 -5.81
N ALA A 53 -21.85 17.77 -7.11
CA ALA A 53 -23.18 17.98 -7.70
C ALA A 53 -24.22 16.95 -7.23
N ALA A 54 -23.78 15.77 -6.77
CA ALA A 54 -24.65 14.70 -6.29
C ALA A 54 -24.95 14.80 -4.79
N ILE A 55 -24.32 15.72 -4.04
CA ILE A 55 -24.55 15.89 -2.61
C ILE A 55 -25.97 16.45 -2.40
N PRO A 56 -26.86 15.73 -1.70
CA PRO A 56 -28.19 16.25 -1.40
C PRO A 56 -28.12 17.54 -0.59
N ASN A 57 -28.98 18.51 -0.91
CA ASN A 57 -29.14 19.71 -0.10
C ASN A 57 -30.02 19.39 1.13
N GLU A 58 -29.47 18.59 2.04
CA GLU A 58 -30.12 18.11 3.27
C GLU A 58 -29.46 18.72 4.51
N THR A 59 -30.15 18.67 5.65
CA THR A 59 -29.70 19.30 6.90
C THR A 59 -28.49 18.56 7.51
N GLU A 60 -28.35 17.27 7.21
CA GLU A 60 -27.17 16.44 7.49
C GLU A 60 -26.84 15.66 6.21
N PRO A 61 -25.98 16.18 5.33
CA PRO A 61 -25.69 15.51 4.07
C PRO A 61 -25.02 14.15 4.33
N SER A 62 -25.55 13.11 3.68
CA SER A 62 -24.88 11.80 3.63
C SER A 62 -23.48 11.95 3.04
N ASN A 63 -22.49 11.20 3.54
CA ASN A 63 -21.17 11.15 2.92
C ASN A 63 -21.30 10.86 1.42
N PRO A 64 -20.65 11.64 0.55
CA PRO A 64 -20.74 11.40 -0.88
C PRO A 64 -20.13 10.04 -1.25
N ASP A 65 -20.63 9.47 -2.35
CA ASP A 65 -19.97 8.32 -2.94
C ASP A 65 -18.76 8.76 -3.79
N CYS A 66 -17.57 8.41 -3.32
CA CYS A 66 -16.30 8.69 -3.96
C CYS A 66 -15.68 7.43 -4.59
N GLY A 67 -16.42 6.33 -4.68
CA GLY A 67 -15.90 5.03 -5.12
C GLY A 67 -15.23 5.09 -6.49
N TYR A 68 -15.84 5.77 -7.46
CA TYR A 68 -15.23 5.95 -8.79
C TYR A 68 -13.90 6.69 -8.74
N LEU A 69 -13.81 7.77 -7.96
CA LEU A 69 -12.61 8.60 -7.84
C LEU A 69 -11.45 7.80 -7.27
N TRP A 70 -11.69 7.05 -6.19
CA TRP A 70 -10.65 6.27 -5.55
C TRP A 70 -10.26 5.04 -6.36
N ARG A 71 -11.23 4.39 -7.02
CA ARG A 71 -10.95 3.25 -7.91
C ARG A 71 -10.05 3.66 -9.09
N ILE A 72 -10.39 4.72 -9.82
CA ILE A 72 -9.57 5.15 -10.96
C ILE A 72 -8.19 5.64 -10.50
N LEU A 73 -8.08 6.32 -9.35
CA LEU A 73 -6.80 6.72 -8.80
C LEU A 73 -5.96 5.51 -8.39
N LYS A 74 -6.56 4.52 -7.73
CA LYS A 74 -5.87 3.29 -7.34
C LYS A 74 -5.36 2.54 -8.57
N ASP A 75 -6.22 2.33 -9.56
CA ASP A 75 -5.83 1.66 -10.80
C ASP A 75 -4.73 2.44 -11.53
N ALA A 76 -4.73 3.79 -11.49
CA ALA A 76 -3.65 4.60 -12.06
C ALA A 76 -2.34 4.44 -11.29
N VAL A 77 -2.38 4.46 -9.96
CA VAL A 77 -1.21 4.24 -9.09
C VAL A 77 -0.61 2.85 -9.33
N ASP A 78 -1.44 1.82 -9.50
CA ASP A 78 -1.00 0.46 -9.76
C ASP A 78 -0.16 0.37 -11.05
N GLN A 79 -0.47 1.16 -12.07
CA GLN A 79 0.12 1.05 -13.41
C GLN A 79 1.22 2.08 -13.71
N PHE A 80 1.18 3.25 -13.07
CA PHE A 80 2.02 4.40 -13.44
C PHE A 80 2.96 4.85 -12.30
N PRO A 81 4.01 4.07 -11.98
CA PRO A 81 4.90 4.35 -10.84
C PRO A 81 5.61 5.70 -10.91
N LYS A 82 5.86 6.21 -12.13
CA LYS A 82 6.58 7.47 -12.37
C LYS A 82 5.76 8.70 -12.00
N ASP A 83 4.44 8.58 -11.91
CA ASP A 83 3.52 9.68 -11.65
C ASP A 83 3.02 9.70 -10.20
N THR A 84 3.57 8.86 -9.33
CA THR A 84 3.15 8.74 -7.92
C THR A 84 3.25 10.05 -7.13
N ASP A 85 4.21 10.94 -7.45
CA ASP A 85 4.27 12.30 -6.85
C ASP A 85 3.06 13.13 -7.28
N LYS A 86 2.74 13.09 -8.57
CA LYS A 86 1.62 13.81 -9.17
C LYS A 86 0.28 13.34 -8.58
N PHE A 87 0.15 12.04 -8.31
CA PHE A 87 -1.02 11.47 -7.66
C PHE A 87 -1.15 11.90 -6.20
N ALA A 88 -0.04 12.01 -5.47
CA ALA A 88 -0.06 12.54 -4.10
C ALA A 88 -0.49 14.01 -4.09
N ASP A 89 0.09 14.84 -4.97
CA ASP A 89 -0.29 16.25 -5.14
C ASP A 89 -1.78 16.41 -5.47
N PHE A 90 -2.32 15.55 -6.35
CA PHE A 90 -3.74 15.52 -6.69
C PHE A 90 -4.63 15.28 -5.46
N VAL A 91 -4.28 14.34 -4.58
CA VAL A 91 -5.05 14.08 -3.34
C VAL A 91 -4.95 15.24 -2.35
N VAL A 92 -3.79 15.90 -2.27
CA VAL A 92 -3.64 17.11 -1.45
C VAL A 92 -4.54 18.22 -1.97
N GLU A 93 -4.59 18.44 -3.29
CA GLU A 93 -5.47 19.45 -3.88
C GLU A 93 -6.96 19.12 -3.72
N LEU A 94 -7.35 17.83 -3.78
CA LEU A 94 -8.71 17.41 -3.42
C LEU A 94 -9.05 17.86 -2.00
N GLN A 95 -8.14 17.63 -1.04
CA GLN A 95 -8.36 18.00 0.36
C GLN A 95 -8.52 19.52 0.58
N MET A 96 -7.95 20.33 -0.33
CA MET A 96 -7.97 21.79 -0.26
C MET A 96 -9.14 22.42 -1.04
N LEU A 97 -10.03 21.61 -1.64
CA LEU A 97 -11.14 22.14 -2.42
C LEU A 97 -12.10 22.99 -1.57
N PRO A 98 -12.54 24.16 -2.09
CA PRO A 98 -13.59 24.96 -1.45
C PRO A 98 -14.98 24.44 -1.86
N ASP A 99 -15.31 23.21 -1.45
CA ASP A 99 -16.50 22.45 -1.85
C ASP A 99 -17.72 22.69 -0.94
N GLY A 100 -17.81 23.88 -0.33
CA GLY A 100 -18.90 24.24 0.59
C GLY A 100 -18.66 23.68 1.99
N ASP A 101 -19.21 22.50 2.27
CA ASP A 101 -19.15 21.86 3.59
C ASP A 101 -17.79 21.22 3.92
N HIS A 102 -16.75 21.47 3.11
CA HIS A 102 -15.42 20.88 3.28
C HIS A 102 -15.46 19.36 3.19
N VAL A 103 -16.22 18.83 2.24
CA VAL A 103 -16.50 17.40 2.07
C VAL A 103 -15.21 16.63 1.81
N PHE A 104 -14.36 17.13 0.91
CA PHE A 104 -13.06 16.54 0.61
C PHE A 104 -11.98 16.82 1.65
N LYS A 105 -12.21 17.72 2.62
CA LYS A 105 -11.24 17.96 3.72
C LYS A 105 -10.93 16.67 4.49
N TYR A 106 -11.91 15.78 4.60
CA TYR A 106 -11.80 14.48 5.29
C TYR A 106 -11.62 13.28 4.35
N LEU A 107 -11.47 13.52 3.04
CA LEU A 107 -11.26 12.49 2.02
C LEU A 107 -12.21 11.28 2.17
N PRO A 108 -13.53 11.48 2.01
CA PRO A 108 -14.54 10.45 2.27
C PRO A 108 -14.24 9.17 1.49
N GLN A 109 -14.33 8.02 2.15
CA GLN A 109 -14.01 6.68 1.62
C GLN A 109 -12.55 6.44 1.20
N PHE A 110 -11.63 7.41 1.38
CA PHE A 110 -10.21 7.20 1.06
C PHE A 110 -9.64 6.03 1.85
N ARG A 111 -9.90 5.99 3.17
CA ARG A 111 -9.43 4.90 4.03
C ARG A 111 -10.02 3.54 3.62
N HIS A 112 -11.23 3.47 3.08
CA HIS A 112 -11.78 2.18 2.61
C HIS A 112 -10.96 1.63 1.44
N HIS A 113 -10.59 2.49 0.49
CA HIS A 113 -9.88 2.07 -0.73
C HIS A 113 -8.39 1.84 -0.51
N TRP A 114 -7.78 2.63 0.38
CA TRP A 114 -6.35 2.59 0.62
C TRP A 114 -6.02 1.80 1.86
N THR A 115 -6.73 1.98 2.96
CA THR A 115 -6.31 1.56 4.30
C THR A 115 -6.99 0.26 4.74
N GLU A 116 -8.32 0.23 4.90
CA GLU A 116 -9.08 -0.87 5.51
C GLU A 116 -8.92 -2.21 4.79
N PHE A 117 -9.12 -2.24 3.47
CA PHE A 117 -8.98 -3.46 2.66
C PHE A 117 -7.62 -3.55 1.95
N GLY A 118 -6.78 -2.52 2.09
CA GLY A 118 -5.46 -2.44 1.47
C GLY A 118 -4.29 -2.61 2.43
N PHE A 119 -4.54 -2.86 3.74
CA PHE A 119 -3.48 -2.94 4.76
C PHE A 119 -2.52 -4.12 4.56
N THR A 120 -2.99 -5.22 3.96
CA THR A 120 -2.22 -6.47 3.83
C THR A 120 -1.34 -6.44 2.58
N ILE A 121 -0.04 -6.69 2.76
CA ILE A 121 0.84 -7.01 1.64
C ILE A 121 0.75 -8.51 1.40
N ASN A 122 0.10 -8.88 0.31
CA ASN A 122 -0.08 -10.26 -0.08
C ASN A 122 0.98 -10.67 -1.11
N ASP A 123 1.26 -11.95 -1.17
CA ASP A 123 1.92 -12.55 -2.32
C ASP A 123 0.95 -13.56 -2.95
N TRP A 124 1.21 -13.91 -4.20
CA TRP A 124 0.40 -14.87 -4.93
C TRP A 124 1.14 -16.19 -5.07
N PRO A 125 0.41 -17.31 -5.25
CA PRO A 125 1.01 -18.58 -5.63
C PRO A 125 1.89 -18.46 -6.88
N SER A 126 2.81 -19.40 -7.04
CA SER A 126 3.78 -19.43 -8.15
C SER A 126 3.18 -19.66 -9.54
N ASP A 127 1.95 -20.14 -9.61
CA ASP A 127 1.18 -20.32 -10.85
C ASP A 127 0.37 -19.08 -11.26
N GLU A 128 0.36 -18.01 -10.47
CA GLU A 128 -0.33 -16.76 -10.82
C GLU A 128 0.40 -16.03 -11.97
N GLU A 129 -0.29 -15.87 -13.11
CA GLU A 129 0.27 -15.33 -14.36
C GLU A 129 0.80 -13.90 -14.19
N ASP A 130 0.06 -13.06 -13.47
CA ASP A 130 0.37 -11.64 -13.29
C ASP A 130 1.12 -11.34 -11.96
N ARG A 131 1.66 -12.35 -11.28
CA ARG A 131 2.24 -12.23 -9.92
C ARG A 131 3.21 -11.06 -9.77
N ASP A 132 4.15 -10.90 -10.69
CA ASP A 132 5.16 -9.85 -10.61
C ASP A 132 4.57 -8.45 -10.86
N ALA A 133 3.59 -8.34 -11.76
CA ALA A 133 2.88 -7.10 -12.01
C ALA A 133 2.03 -6.69 -10.79
N LEU A 134 1.38 -7.64 -10.13
CA LEU A 134 0.61 -7.43 -8.90
C LEU A 134 1.51 -7.03 -7.72
N ARG A 135 2.71 -7.61 -7.59
CA ARG A 135 3.73 -7.17 -6.62
C ARG A 135 4.22 -5.75 -6.89
N GLN A 136 4.44 -5.42 -8.17
CA GLN A 136 4.84 -4.07 -8.55
C GLN A 136 3.74 -3.05 -8.24
N ALA A 137 2.47 -3.39 -8.50
CA ALA A 137 1.33 -2.55 -8.16
C ALA A 137 1.28 -2.24 -6.66
N GLN A 138 1.42 -3.25 -5.78
CA GLN A 138 1.52 -3.03 -4.33
C GLN A 138 2.69 -2.10 -3.97
N THR A 139 3.86 -2.30 -4.59
CA THR A 139 5.01 -1.41 -4.38
C THR A 139 4.68 0.04 -4.77
N ASN A 140 3.96 0.24 -5.86
CA ASN A 140 3.55 1.57 -6.33
C ASN A 140 2.57 2.23 -5.36
N GLN A 141 1.60 1.48 -4.83
CA GLN A 141 0.67 1.96 -3.79
C GLN A 141 1.44 2.44 -2.56
N HIS A 142 2.44 1.67 -2.10
CA HIS A 142 3.27 2.06 -0.97
C HIS A 142 4.14 3.30 -1.26
N SER A 143 4.63 3.44 -2.49
CA SER A 143 5.33 4.66 -2.93
C SER A 143 4.41 5.88 -2.88
N PHE A 144 3.21 5.77 -3.43
CA PHE A 144 2.18 6.80 -3.42
C PHE A 144 1.80 7.23 -1.99
N LEU A 145 1.49 6.27 -1.10
CA LEU A 145 1.09 6.58 0.28
C LEU A 145 2.25 7.17 1.11
N ALA A 146 3.48 6.73 0.85
CA ALA A 146 4.67 7.31 1.47
C ALA A 146 4.88 8.77 1.03
N LYS A 147 4.71 9.07 -0.26
CA LYS A 147 4.76 10.43 -0.82
C LYS A 147 3.65 11.31 -0.25
N LEU A 148 2.41 10.81 -0.21
CA LEU A 148 1.28 11.51 0.40
C LEU A 148 1.55 11.88 1.88
N SER A 149 2.19 10.98 2.63
CA SER A 149 2.58 11.21 4.02
C SER A 149 3.66 12.29 4.20
N THR A 150 4.35 12.72 3.14
CA THR A 150 5.33 13.82 3.22
C THR A 150 4.66 15.19 3.33
N HIS A 151 3.39 15.31 2.93
CA HIS A 151 2.63 16.56 3.01
C HIS A 151 2.13 16.87 4.44
N LYS A 152 2.17 15.89 5.36
CA LYS A 152 1.84 16.05 6.79
C LYS A 152 0.44 16.62 7.06
N GLN A 153 -0.50 16.33 6.17
CA GLN A 153 -1.92 16.68 6.36
C GLN A 153 -2.61 15.56 7.12
N VAL A 154 -3.25 15.86 8.26
CA VAL A 154 -3.76 14.86 9.22
C VAL A 154 -4.60 13.76 8.56
N GLU A 155 -5.52 14.12 7.66
CA GLU A 155 -6.44 13.14 7.06
C GLU A 155 -5.79 12.24 6.01
N SER A 156 -4.76 12.75 5.31
CA SER A 156 -4.06 12.01 4.26
C SER A 156 -2.72 11.44 4.71
N ASP A 157 -2.31 11.70 5.95
CA ASP A 157 -1.10 11.14 6.52
C ASP A 157 -1.26 9.63 6.77
N GLN A 158 -0.39 8.84 6.15
CA GLN A 158 -0.42 7.38 6.20
C GLN A 158 0.79 6.81 6.93
N ILE A 159 1.46 7.61 7.78
CA ILE A 159 2.65 7.16 8.49
C ILE A 159 2.39 5.93 9.39
N GLY A 160 1.18 5.77 9.95
CA GLY A 160 0.79 4.58 10.71
C GLY A 160 0.90 3.29 9.88
N ARG A 161 0.58 3.37 8.59
CA ARG A 161 0.73 2.25 7.65
C ARG A 161 2.18 1.86 7.42
N ALA A 162 3.12 2.82 7.47
CA ALA A 162 4.54 2.50 7.42
C ALA A 162 4.93 1.55 8.56
N GLY A 163 4.35 1.78 9.75
CA GLY A 163 4.56 0.94 10.94
C GLY A 163 4.10 -0.48 10.69
N PHE A 164 2.85 -0.68 10.27
CA PHE A 164 2.35 -2.01 9.92
C PHE A 164 3.17 -2.69 8.82
N THR A 165 3.57 -1.94 7.79
CA THR A 165 4.39 -2.44 6.67
C THR A 165 5.75 -2.96 7.16
N LEU A 166 6.42 -2.19 8.03
CA LEU A 166 7.71 -2.57 8.57
C LEU A 166 7.59 -3.75 9.53
N ARG A 167 6.54 -3.77 10.36
CA ARG A 167 6.24 -4.94 11.22
C ARG A 167 5.98 -6.20 10.39
N SER A 168 5.16 -6.12 9.35
CA SER A 168 4.83 -7.26 8.51
C SER A 168 6.00 -7.81 7.70
N THR A 169 7.01 -6.96 7.44
CA THR A 169 8.23 -7.32 6.71
C THR A 169 9.33 -7.82 7.65
N CYS A 170 9.57 -7.12 8.77
CA CYS A 170 10.74 -7.31 9.61
C CYS A 170 10.44 -8.12 10.87
N GLU A 171 9.23 -8.04 11.42
CA GLU A 171 8.87 -8.67 12.68
C GLU A 171 8.12 -9.98 12.49
N PHE A 172 7.19 -10.05 11.55
CA PHE A 172 6.39 -11.25 11.31
C PHE A 172 7.22 -12.26 10.54
N ALA A 173 7.31 -13.48 11.04
CA ALA A 173 8.17 -14.52 10.49
C ALA A 173 7.48 -15.89 10.56
N GLU A 174 6.30 -15.96 9.95
CA GLU A 174 5.48 -17.17 9.87
C GLU A 174 6.24 -18.34 9.22
N TRP A 175 7.13 -18.05 8.26
CA TRP A 175 8.01 -19.04 7.62
C TRP A 175 9.01 -19.74 8.56
N GLU A 176 9.17 -19.27 9.79
CA GLU A 176 9.98 -19.94 10.82
C GLU A 176 9.14 -20.89 11.71
N LYS A 177 7.82 -21.00 11.47
CA LYS A 177 6.96 -21.98 12.13
C LYS A 177 7.13 -23.36 11.50
N LEU A 178 6.99 -24.40 12.32
CA LEU A 178 7.03 -25.80 11.88
C LEU A 178 5.64 -26.42 11.73
N HIS A 179 4.62 -25.84 12.36
CA HIS A 179 3.26 -26.36 12.39
C HIS A 179 2.26 -25.23 12.18
N PHE A 180 1.27 -25.49 11.33
CA PHE A 180 0.23 -24.55 10.92
C PHE A 180 -1.14 -25.21 11.13
N PRO A 181 -1.76 -25.06 12.31
CA PRO A 181 -3.06 -25.67 12.61
C PRO A 181 -4.12 -25.35 11.57
N ASP A 182 -4.19 -24.09 11.10
CA ASP A 182 -5.17 -23.64 10.12
C ASP A 182 -5.04 -24.37 8.77
N ILE A 183 -3.83 -24.77 8.37
CA ILE A 183 -3.62 -25.57 7.16
C ILE A 183 -4.08 -27.00 7.42
N GLU A 184 -3.70 -27.60 8.55
CA GLU A 184 -4.09 -28.96 8.93
C GLU A 184 -5.61 -29.12 9.10
N GLU A 185 -6.33 -28.08 9.51
CA GLU A 185 -7.79 -28.08 9.59
C GLU A 185 -8.48 -28.27 8.23
N TRP A 186 -7.78 -27.98 7.12
CA TRP A 186 -8.32 -28.19 5.76
C TRP A 186 -8.12 -29.60 5.25
N TYR A 187 -7.45 -30.46 6.02
CA TYR A 187 -7.32 -31.87 5.68
C TYR A 187 -8.69 -32.56 5.74
N ASP A 188 -9.15 -33.04 4.59
CA ASP A 188 -10.29 -33.95 4.47
C ASP A 188 -9.77 -35.37 4.18
N PRO A 189 -10.03 -36.35 5.06
CA PRO A 189 -9.70 -37.75 4.80
C PRO A 189 -10.34 -38.32 3.52
N GLU A 190 -11.44 -37.73 3.04
CA GLU A 190 -12.09 -38.13 1.78
C GLU A 190 -11.33 -37.64 0.53
N ASP A 191 -10.52 -36.57 0.66
CA ASP A 191 -9.72 -35.96 -0.40
C ASP A 191 -8.20 -36.09 -0.15
N GLU A 192 -7.76 -37.21 0.44
CA GLU A 192 -6.34 -37.44 0.82
C GLU A 192 -5.36 -37.33 -0.36
N GLU A 193 -5.81 -37.64 -1.59
CA GLU A 193 -4.97 -37.54 -2.81
C GLU A 193 -4.61 -36.09 -3.16
N ASP A 194 -5.52 -35.15 -2.91
CA ASP A 194 -5.34 -33.73 -3.21
C ASP A 194 -4.63 -32.97 -2.07
N TRP A 195 -4.63 -33.54 -0.86
CA TRP A 195 -4.05 -32.92 0.32
C TRP A 195 -2.60 -32.41 0.13
N PRO A 196 -1.65 -33.17 -0.43
CA PRO A 196 -0.28 -32.67 -0.63
C PRO A 196 -0.23 -31.39 -1.47
N ALA A 197 -1.05 -31.30 -2.52
CA ALA A 197 -1.10 -30.13 -3.39
C ALA A 197 -1.73 -28.92 -2.69
N THR A 198 -2.83 -29.12 -1.96
CA THR A 198 -3.47 -28.07 -1.15
C THR A 198 -2.52 -27.55 -0.07
N ARG A 199 -1.91 -28.45 0.70
CA ARG A 199 -0.91 -28.12 1.72
C ARG A 199 0.26 -27.32 1.15
N ASP A 200 0.84 -27.79 0.04
CA ASP A 200 2.02 -27.13 -0.56
C ASP A 200 1.67 -25.73 -1.12
N ARG A 201 0.45 -25.55 -1.63
CA ARG A 201 -0.08 -24.24 -2.06
C ARG A 201 -0.19 -23.27 -0.89
N GLU A 202 -0.78 -23.69 0.23
CA GLU A 202 -0.90 -22.84 1.43
C GLU A 202 0.45 -22.55 2.08
N LEU A 203 1.35 -23.54 2.12
CA LEU A 203 2.72 -23.34 2.61
C LEU A 203 3.54 -22.37 1.74
N GLU A 204 3.21 -22.22 0.45
CA GLU A 204 3.84 -21.18 -0.38
C GLU A 204 3.51 -19.77 0.14
N LEU A 205 2.27 -19.53 0.58
CA LEU A 205 1.80 -18.21 1.03
C LEU A 205 2.45 -17.75 2.34
N VAL A 206 2.83 -18.69 3.20
CA VAL A 206 3.56 -18.42 4.45
C VAL A 206 5.08 -18.60 4.32
N SER A 207 5.57 -18.90 3.11
CA SER A 207 7.00 -19.04 2.83
C SER A 207 7.75 -17.71 2.97
N ILE A 208 9.07 -17.78 3.27
CA ILE A 208 9.95 -16.61 3.28
C ILE A 208 9.91 -15.82 1.96
N LYS A 209 9.51 -16.47 0.85
CA LYS A 209 9.36 -15.85 -0.47
C LYS A 209 8.35 -14.70 -0.51
N ILE A 210 7.41 -14.61 0.43
CA ILE A 210 6.51 -13.45 0.59
C ILE A 210 7.28 -12.14 0.73
N LEU A 211 8.52 -12.19 1.22
CA LEU A 211 9.39 -11.02 1.32
C LEU A 211 9.77 -10.42 -0.04
N ASN A 212 9.65 -11.17 -1.15
CA ASN A 212 9.80 -10.61 -2.49
C ASN A 212 8.70 -9.57 -2.82
N ALA A 213 7.53 -9.66 -2.18
CA ALA A 213 6.49 -8.62 -2.26
C ALA A 213 6.68 -7.54 -1.18
N LYS A 214 6.98 -7.95 0.07
CA LYS A 214 7.01 -7.05 1.23
C LYS A 214 8.20 -6.09 1.26
N ILE A 215 9.40 -6.56 0.91
CA ILE A 215 10.63 -5.73 0.98
C ILE A 215 10.57 -4.53 0.02
N PRO A 216 10.18 -4.66 -1.26
CA PRO A 216 10.03 -3.51 -2.16
C PRO A 216 9.04 -2.46 -1.64
N ALA A 217 7.91 -2.89 -1.07
CA ALA A 217 6.92 -1.99 -0.45
C ALA A 217 7.48 -1.27 0.79
N ALA A 218 8.12 -2.00 1.71
CA ALA A 218 8.75 -1.42 2.90
C ALA A 218 9.88 -0.45 2.56
N ALA A 219 10.62 -0.75 1.48
CA ALA A 219 11.69 0.12 0.99
C ALA A 219 11.20 1.52 0.62
N GLN A 220 9.98 1.65 0.06
CA GLN A 220 9.41 2.96 -0.28
C GLN A 220 9.27 3.85 0.96
N TRP A 221 8.75 3.30 2.06
CA TRP A 221 8.60 4.03 3.32
C TRP A 221 9.94 4.47 3.91
N ILE A 222 10.93 3.56 3.91
CA ILE A 222 12.27 3.89 4.38
C ILE A 222 12.85 5.00 3.50
N GLN A 223 12.88 4.85 2.18
CA GLN A 223 13.49 5.82 1.28
C GLN A 223 12.85 7.21 1.39
N ILE A 224 11.52 7.29 1.38
CA ILE A 224 10.78 8.55 1.32
C ILE A 224 10.62 9.18 2.72
N THR A 225 10.23 8.38 3.72
CA THR A 225 9.86 8.88 5.06
C THR A 225 10.76 8.39 6.19
N GLY A 226 11.85 7.67 5.90
CA GLY A 226 12.68 7.01 6.91
C GLY A 226 13.22 7.92 8.02
N GLN A 227 13.58 9.16 7.70
CA GLN A 227 14.01 10.13 8.72
C GLN A 227 12.89 10.42 9.72
N ARG A 228 11.68 10.67 9.21
CA ARG A 228 10.49 10.89 10.03
C ARG A 228 10.18 9.67 10.89
N LEU A 229 10.27 8.46 10.32
CA LEU A 229 10.03 7.21 11.05
C LEU A 229 11.02 7.00 12.19
N PHE A 230 12.30 7.35 11.99
CA PHE A 230 13.34 7.26 13.03
C PHE A 230 13.12 8.26 14.18
N GLU A 231 12.51 9.41 13.89
CA GLU A 231 12.19 10.46 14.87
C GLU A 231 10.91 10.18 15.66
N MET A 232 10.10 9.20 15.25
CA MET A 232 8.85 8.86 15.94
C MET A 232 9.10 8.13 17.26
N GLU A 233 8.27 8.46 18.24
CA GLU A 233 8.22 7.84 19.56
C GLU A 233 6.76 7.64 19.97
N GLY A 234 6.49 6.67 20.86
CA GLY A 234 5.15 6.44 21.40
C GLY A 234 4.35 5.40 20.61
N GLU A 235 3.02 5.52 20.59
CA GLU A 235 2.13 4.45 20.12
C GLU A 235 2.28 4.16 18.62
N LEU A 236 2.25 2.87 18.27
CA LEU A 236 2.25 2.38 16.89
C LEU A 236 0.90 1.74 16.60
N GLU A 237 0.25 2.19 15.53
CA GLU A 237 -1.08 1.72 15.14
C GLU A 237 -1.07 0.24 14.70
N GLY A 238 -2.08 -0.52 15.14
CA GLY A 238 -2.26 -1.91 14.72
C GLY A 238 -1.34 -2.92 15.42
N GLU A 239 -0.80 -2.58 16.59
CA GLU A 239 -0.07 -3.49 17.47
C GLU A 239 -1.00 -4.20 18.47
N TYR A 240 -1.39 -5.42 18.12
CA TYR A 240 -2.33 -6.24 18.90
C TYR A 240 -1.65 -7.50 19.44
N ASP A 241 -2.03 -7.91 20.66
CA ASP A 241 -1.40 -9.04 21.36
C ASP A 241 -1.56 -10.38 20.63
N TRP A 242 -2.70 -10.58 19.95
CA TRP A 242 -2.97 -11.82 19.19
C TRP A 242 -1.93 -12.06 18.08
N GLN A 243 -1.25 -11.01 17.60
CA GLN A 243 -0.26 -11.11 16.53
C GLN A 243 1.00 -11.85 17.00
N GLU A 244 1.34 -11.82 18.28
CA GLU A 244 2.61 -12.35 18.78
C GLU A 244 2.81 -13.83 18.43
N GLU A 245 1.80 -14.65 18.72
CA GLU A 245 1.80 -16.08 18.42
C GLU A 245 1.36 -16.36 16.97
N ALA A 246 0.30 -15.68 16.51
CA ALA A 246 -0.26 -15.89 15.18
C ALA A 246 0.75 -15.58 14.05
N LEU A 247 1.62 -14.59 14.24
CA LEU A 247 2.56 -14.13 13.21
C LEU A 247 4.04 -14.39 13.56
N ASN A 248 4.30 -15.11 14.67
CA ASN A 248 5.65 -15.42 15.17
C ASN A 248 6.52 -14.16 15.28
N VAL A 249 6.01 -13.14 15.97
CA VAL A 249 6.62 -11.79 16.06
C VAL A 249 8.02 -11.88 16.69
N LYS A 250 9.02 -11.40 15.94
CA LYS A 250 10.45 -11.45 16.34
C LYS A 250 10.91 -10.25 17.15
N TRP A 251 10.21 -9.13 17.08
CA TRP A 251 10.47 -8.00 17.98
C TRP A 251 10.06 -8.38 19.40
N LYS A 252 10.99 -8.24 20.36
CA LYS A 252 10.79 -8.54 21.79
C LYS A 252 10.99 -7.33 22.70
N GLY A 253 11.21 -6.15 22.12
CA GLY A 253 11.33 -4.90 22.87
C GLY A 253 9.96 -4.30 23.21
N GLY A 254 9.96 -3.04 23.66
CA GLY A 254 8.73 -2.33 24.01
C GLY A 254 7.80 -2.11 22.81
N LYS A 255 6.50 -1.99 23.09
CA LYS A 255 5.48 -1.58 22.11
C LYS A 255 5.73 -0.15 21.62
N GLY A 256 5.20 0.16 20.44
CA GLY A 256 5.29 1.49 19.85
C GLY A 256 6.52 1.73 18.97
N TRP A 257 6.69 2.99 18.56
CA TRP A 257 7.84 3.51 17.85
C TRP A 257 9.01 3.72 18.81
N SER A 258 10.19 3.25 18.42
CA SER A 258 11.42 3.53 19.14
C SER A 258 12.63 3.40 18.21
N LYS A 259 13.74 4.02 18.60
CA LYS A 259 15.01 3.93 17.86
C LYS A 259 15.58 2.51 17.91
N GLU A 260 15.38 1.80 19.01
CA GLU A 260 15.74 0.39 19.15
C GLU A 260 14.96 -0.49 18.17
N ARG A 261 13.66 -0.22 17.99
CA ARG A 261 12.81 -0.94 17.03
C ARG A 261 13.21 -0.64 15.59
N PHE A 262 13.56 0.61 15.29
CA PHE A 262 14.10 1.00 13.98
C PHE A 262 15.42 0.27 13.68
N ALA A 263 16.33 0.20 14.65
CA ALA A 263 17.59 -0.54 14.53
C ALA A 263 17.35 -2.05 14.33
N PHE A 264 16.39 -2.63 15.03
CA PHE A 264 15.97 -4.02 14.81
C PHE A 264 15.49 -4.24 13.37
N TRP A 265 14.64 -3.36 12.83
CA TRP A 265 14.20 -3.48 11.44
C TRP A 265 15.36 -3.38 10.44
N ARG A 266 16.36 -2.52 10.69
CA ARG A 266 17.59 -2.46 9.90
C ARG A 266 18.32 -3.81 9.89
N GLU A 267 18.53 -4.42 11.06
CA GLU A 267 19.17 -5.73 11.18
C GLU A 267 18.42 -6.84 10.42
N ARG A 268 17.08 -6.77 10.40
CA ARG A 268 16.25 -7.70 9.60
C ARG A 268 16.47 -7.49 8.10
N PHE A 269 16.57 -6.26 7.62
CA PHE A 269 16.95 -6.01 6.21
C PHE A 269 18.36 -6.51 5.89
N GLU A 270 19.33 -6.37 6.81
CA GLU A 270 20.68 -6.94 6.64
C GLU A 270 20.63 -8.46 6.50
N LEU A 271 19.87 -9.15 7.36
CA LEU A 271 19.62 -10.59 7.25
C LEU A 271 19.04 -10.95 5.88
N TYR A 272 17.96 -10.26 5.47
CA TYR A 272 17.26 -10.54 4.21
C TYR A 272 18.12 -10.27 2.98
N SER A 273 19.11 -9.37 3.07
CA SER A 273 20.06 -9.12 1.98
C SER A 273 20.94 -10.32 1.63
N THR A 274 21.00 -11.33 2.51
CA THR A 274 21.81 -12.55 2.32
C THR A 274 20.97 -13.83 2.19
N ALA A 275 19.65 -13.75 2.35
CA ALA A 275 18.76 -14.90 2.33
C ALA A 275 18.65 -15.51 0.92
N THR A 276 19.21 -16.71 0.74
CA THR A 276 19.29 -17.39 -0.56
C THR A 276 17.93 -17.70 -1.18
N ALA A 277 16.88 -17.84 -0.37
CA ALA A 277 15.52 -18.10 -0.85
C ALA A 277 14.86 -16.89 -1.54
N LEU A 278 15.42 -15.69 -1.39
CA LEU A 278 14.88 -14.45 -1.97
C LEU A 278 15.52 -14.13 -3.32
N GLU A 279 14.80 -13.39 -4.16
CA GLU A 279 15.31 -12.91 -5.44
C GLU A 279 16.50 -11.98 -5.26
N LYS A 280 17.42 -11.96 -6.26
CA LYS A 280 18.61 -11.09 -6.20
C LYS A 280 18.26 -9.60 -6.22
N SER A 281 17.15 -9.23 -6.85
CA SER A 281 16.59 -7.87 -6.79
C SER A 281 16.15 -7.53 -5.36
N THR A 282 15.39 -8.42 -4.73
CA THR A 282 14.93 -8.29 -3.32
C THR A 282 16.10 -8.18 -2.35
N GLN A 283 17.13 -9.03 -2.49
CA GLN A 283 18.34 -8.97 -1.68
C GLN A 283 19.05 -7.61 -1.80
N ARG A 284 19.13 -7.05 -3.02
CA ARG A 284 19.71 -5.74 -3.26
C ARG A 284 18.89 -4.62 -2.61
N ILE A 285 17.57 -4.64 -2.77
CA ILE A 285 16.67 -3.65 -2.16
C ILE A 285 16.79 -3.70 -0.63
N ALA A 286 16.84 -4.89 -0.03
CA ALA A 286 17.03 -5.05 1.41
C ALA A 286 18.36 -4.44 1.87
N LYS A 287 19.45 -4.71 1.13
CA LYS A 287 20.77 -4.12 1.40
C LYS A 287 20.72 -2.59 1.35
N ASP A 288 20.13 -2.03 0.30
CA ASP A 288 20.03 -0.58 0.12
C ASP A 288 19.18 0.07 1.23
N CYS A 289 18.12 -0.62 1.69
CA CYS A 289 17.32 -0.19 2.84
C CYS A 289 18.15 -0.15 4.11
N ALA A 290 18.87 -1.24 4.43
CA ALA A 290 19.70 -1.31 5.61
C ALA A 290 20.78 -0.21 5.64
N GLU A 291 21.45 0.00 4.50
CA GLU A 291 22.44 1.08 4.35
C GLU A 291 21.83 2.47 4.54
N ARG A 292 20.62 2.69 4.01
CA ARG A 292 19.91 3.95 4.17
C ARG A 292 19.46 4.17 5.63
N MET A 293 18.93 3.15 6.29
CA MET A 293 18.55 3.23 7.71
C MET A 293 19.77 3.54 8.58
N LYS A 294 20.91 2.91 8.30
CA LYS A 294 22.17 3.20 8.99
C LYS A 294 22.60 4.67 8.84
N LYS A 295 22.47 5.25 7.64
CA LYS A 295 22.77 6.67 7.42
C LYS A 295 21.87 7.58 8.27
N ILE A 296 20.57 7.28 8.35
CA ILE A 296 19.62 8.00 9.21
C ILE A 296 20.04 7.92 10.68
N GLU A 297 20.37 6.73 11.17
CA GLU A 297 20.82 6.52 12.56
C GLU A 297 22.10 7.32 12.87
N GLU A 298 22.99 7.46 11.88
CA GLU A 298 24.23 8.23 11.97
C GLU A 298 24.05 9.75 11.72
N GLY A 299 22.82 10.20 11.40
CA GLY A 299 22.51 11.60 11.09
C GLY A 299 23.10 12.10 9.75
N LYS A 300 23.21 11.23 8.75
CA LYS A 300 23.83 11.47 7.43
C LYS A 300 22.85 11.45 6.26
#